data_AF-A0A383AXL4-F1
#
_entry.id   AF-A0A383AXL4-F1
#
_cell.length_a   1.000
_cell.length_b   1.000
_cell.length_c   1.000
_cell.angle_alpha   90.00
_cell.angle_beta   90.00
_cell.angle_gamma   90.00
#
_symmetry.space_group_name_H-M   'P 1'
#
loop_
_entity.id
_entity.type
_entity.pdbx_description
1 polymer ?
#
loop_
_entity_poly.entity_id
_entity_poly.type
_entity_poly.pdbx_seq_one_letter_code
_entity_poly.pdbx_strand_id
1 'polypeptide(L)'
;HEVSHFYYQHSLYPNPDKARNRIEYLNFLHLSRAAEISADRVGFIGSGNIENSLRSMLKISSGLGDEHINFNFSSYLDQLRELKEIKGDQSQLFSTHPTFLNRMQALIWFSMSHEYHEFFETDKKGIYDLKTVDKKIDESIKKVTGGEIDISNKEIVDKALLWGALWIYLADKKFSKEEQEKFSKRFGDKATVSIKSLLNISKMPVIEKKVMEAYTNASTLLKSEKEKIIKKLKEIYSEADEHNNKSKE
;
A
#
# COMPACT_ATOMS: atom_id res chain seq x y z
N HIS A 1 12.67 7.02 -19.23
CA HIS A 1 12.85 6.48 -17.88
C HIS A 1 13.52 7.52 -16.98
N GLU A 2 14.81 7.84 -17.16
CA GLU A 2 15.50 8.85 -16.33
C GLU A 2 14.86 10.25 -16.36
N VAL A 3 14.49 10.73 -17.55
CA VAL A 3 13.77 12.01 -17.70
C VAL A 3 12.46 12.02 -16.91
N SER A 4 11.80 10.86 -16.81
CA SER A 4 10.56 10.69 -16.05
C SER A 4 10.79 10.81 -14.54
N HIS A 5 11.91 10.27 -14.02
CA HIS A 5 12.29 10.46 -12.61
C HIS A 5 12.48 11.93 -12.27
N PHE A 6 13.11 12.68 -13.17
CA PHE A 6 13.25 14.12 -13.02
C PHE A 6 11.89 14.83 -13.07
N TYR A 7 11.07 14.55 -14.09
CA TYR A 7 9.78 15.20 -14.30
C TYR A 7 8.80 14.97 -13.16
N TYR A 8 8.66 13.73 -12.68
CA TYR A 8 7.82 13.38 -11.53
C TYR A 8 8.46 13.68 -10.17
N GLN A 9 9.65 14.27 -10.16
CA GLN A 9 10.39 14.63 -8.94
C GLN A 9 10.52 13.44 -7.98
N HIS A 10 10.79 12.24 -8.50
CA HIS A 10 10.96 11.04 -7.68
C HIS A 10 12.12 11.18 -6.67
N SER A 11 13.07 12.08 -6.91
CA SER A 11 14.13 12.43 -5.95
C SER A 11 13.63 13.08 -4.66
N LEU A 12 12.40 13.62 -4.65
CA LEU A 12 11.74 14.17 -3.46
C LEU A 12 11.04 13.09 -2.62
N TYR A 13 10.97 11.84 -3.10
CA TYR A 13 10.41 10.76 -2.31
C TYR A 13 11.27 10.52 -1.06
N PRO A 14 10.65 10.09 0.05
CA PRO A 14 11.38 9.88 1.29
C PRO A 14 12.43 8.78 1.11
N ASN A 15 13.66 9.07 1.53
CA ASN A 15 14.74 8.09 1.49
C ASN A 15 14.45 6.96 2.50
N PRO A 16 14.41 5.68 2.06
CA PRO A 16 14.25 4.52 2.94
C PRO A 16 15.18 4.54 4.17
N ASP A 17 16.44 4.94 4.03
CA ASP A 17 17.44 4.96 5.12
C ASP A 17 17.09 5.95 6.25
N LYS A 18 16.19 6.89 6.00
CA LYS A 18 15.71 7.87 6.99
C LYS A 18 14.44 7.42 7.72
N ALA A 19 13.97 6.20 7.47
CA ALA A 19 12.79 5.65 8.13
C ALA A 19 13.02 5.47 9.64
N ARG A 20 12.00 5.80 10.44
CA ARG A 20 12.02 5.69 11.91
C ARG A 20 11.89 4.25 12.39
N ASN A 21 11.24 3.39 11.62
CA ASN A 21 11.03 2.00 11.95
C ASN A 21 10.85 1.14 10.69
N ARG A 22 10.78 -0.18 10.89
CA ARG A 22 10.65 -1.15 9.80
C ARG A 22 9.43 -0.90 8.90
N ILE A 23 8.30 -0.48 9.45
CA ILE A 23 7.09 -0.28 8.64
C ILE A 23 7.23 0.96 7.76
N GLU A 24 7.75 2.04 8.31
CA GLU A 24 8.05 3.25 7.54
C GLU A 24 9.06 2.94 6.43
N TYR A 25 10.08 2.14 6.73
CA TYR A 25 11.08 1.69 5.77
C TYR A 25 10.42 0.94 4.60
N LEU A 26 9.57 -0.04 4.91
CA LEU A 26 8.83 -0.79 3.89
C LEU A 26 7.88 0.10 3.07
N ASN A 27 7.23 1.09 3.69
CA ASN A 27 6.39 2.06 2.99
C ASN A 27 7.22 2.95 2.04
N PHE A 28 8.42 3.37 2.43
CA PHE A 28 9.32 4.15 1.57
C PHE A 28 9.85 3.31 0.40
N LEU A 29 10.17 2.03 0.63
CA LEU A 29 10.49 1.09 -0.45
C LEU A 29 9.31 0.92 -1.42
N HIS A 30 8.08 0.81 -0.92
CA HIS A 30 6.89 0.72 -1.78
C HIS A 30 6.74 1.96 -2.68
N LEU A 31 6.99 3.17 -2.16
CA LEU A 31 7.00 4.40 -2.96
C LEU A 31 8.11 4.39 -4.02
N SER A 32 9.32 3.92 -3.65
CA SER A 32 10.45 3.77 -4.58
C SER A 32 10.11 2.82 -5.73
N ARG A 33 9.44 1.70 -5.43
CA ARG A 33 8.98 0.75 -6.46
C ARG A 33 7.93 1.36 -7.37
N ALA A 34 6.99 2.14 -6.83
CA ALA A 34 5.99 2.82 -7.63
C ALA A 34 6.61 3.86 -8.59
N ALA A 35 7.67 4.55 -8.16
CA ALA A 35 8.44 5.48 -8.98
C ALA A 35 9.09 4.80 -10.21
N GLU A 36 9.62 3.59 -10.05
CA GLU A 36 10.17 2.82 -11.18
C GLU A 36 9.09 2.47 -12.21
N ILE A 37 7.92 2.01 -11.74
CA ILE A 37 6.80 1.65 -12.62
C ILE A 37 6.29 2.86 -13.39
N SER A 38 6.12 4.01 -12.74
CA SER A 38 5.68 5.23 -13.43
C SER A 38 6.74 5.74 -14.42
N ALA A 39 8.03 5.65 -14.08
CA ALA A 39 9.12 6.03 -14.96
C ALA A 39 9.26 5.12 -16.19
N ASP A 40 9.04 3.81 -16.00
CA ASP A 40 8.98 2.81 -17.08
C ASP A 40 7.87 3.10 -18.08
N ARG A 41 6.65 3.41 -17.59
CA ARG A 41 5.51 3.76 -18.45
C ARG A 41 5.85 4.92 -19.37
N VAL A 42 6.39 6.00 -18.82
CA VAL A 42 6.79 7.18 -19.62
C VAL A 42 7.97 6.86 -20.54
N GLY A 43 8.92 6.04 -20.08
CA GLY A 43 10.01 5.54 -20.93
C GLY A 43 9.50 4.80 -22.17
N PHE A 44 8.48 3.97 -21.99
CA PHE A 44 7.82 3.25 -23.08
C PHE A 44 6.98 4.17 -23.97
N ILE A 45 6.22 5.10 -23.41
CA ILE A 45 5.50 6.14 -24.18
C ILE A 45 6.48 6.85 -25.12
N GLY A 46 7.67 7.23 -24.61
CA GLY A 46 8.71 7.88 -25.41
C GLY A 46 9.39 6.96 -26.44
N SER A 47 9.48 5.65 -26.20
CA SER A 47 10.08 4.71 -27.15
C SER A 47 9.11 4.26 -28.25
N GLY A 48 7.80 4.33 -28.00
CA GLY A 48 6.73 3.96 -28.93
C GLY A 48 6.64 2.46 -29.26
N ASN A 49 7.52 1.62 -28.70
CA ASN A 49 7.58 0.21 -29.02
C ASN A 49 7.86 -0.63 -27.77
N ILE A 50 6.92 -1.53 -27.46
CA ILE A 50 6.96 -2.36 -26.25
C ILE A 50 8.14 -3.33 -26.29
N GLU A 51 8.41 -3.94 -27.46
CA GLU A 51 9.51 -4.87 -27.62
C GLU A 51 10.86 -4.19 -27.39
N ASN A 52 11.10 -3.03 -28.02
CA ASN A 52 12.32 -2.25 -27.81
C ASN A 52 12.49 -1.85 -26.34
N SER A 53 11.40 -1.50 -25.66
CA SER A 53 11.42 -1.15 -24.24
C SER A 53 11.81 -2.35 -23.36
N LEU A 54 11.19 -3.51 -23.58
CA LEU A 54 11.49 -4.73 -22.84
C LEU A 54 12.92 -5.22 -23.13
N ARG A 55 13.37 -5.16 -24.38
CA ARG A 55 14.75 -5.49 -24.77
C ARG A 55 15.77 -4.60 -24.06
N SER A 56 15.54 -3.29 -24.06
CA SER A 56 16.43 -2.32 -23.40
C SER A 56 16.49 -2.55 -21.90
N MET A 57 15.34 -2.77 -21.28
CA MET A 57 15.26 -3.03 -19.84
C MET A 57 16.02 -4.32 -19.46
N LEU A 58 15.96 -5.37 -20.30
CA LEU A 58 16.71 -6.61 -20.11
C LEU A 58 18.22 -6.43 -20.26
N LYS A 59 18.67 -5.67 -21.28
CA LYS A 59 20.08 -5.34 -21.46
C LYS A 59 20.65 -4.57 -20.27
N ILE A 60 19.93 -3.55 -19.81
CA ILE A 60 20.34 -2.74 -18.65
C ILE A 60 20.42 -3.59 -17.39
N SER A 61 19.45 -4.49 -17.18
CA SER A 61 19.39 -5.33 -15.98
C SER A 61 20.41 -6.46 -15.97
N SER A 62 20.77 -6.99 -17.14
CA SER A 62 21.74 -8.09 -17.28
C SER A 62 23.17 -7.64 -17.55
N GLY A 63 23.36 -6.43 -18.09
CA GLY A 63 24.65 -5.94 -18.57
C GLY A 63 25.13 -6.59 -19.87
N LEU A 64 24.29 -7.39 -20.53
CA LEU A 64 24.66 -8.17 -21.72
C LEU A 64 24.27 -7.48 -23.04
N GLY A 65 25.04 -7.76 -24.09
CA GLY A 65 24.75 -7.38 -25.48
C GLY A 65 23.69 -8.26 -26.14
N ASP A 66 23.24 -7.90 -27.34
CA ASP A 66 22.22 -8.65 -28.09
C ASP A 66 22.64 -10.08 -28.40
N GLU A 67 23.93 -10.29 -28.67
CA GLU A 67 24.55 -11.56 -28.99
C GLU A 67 24.50 -12.58 -27.84
N HIS A 68 24.23 -12.12 -26.62
CA HIS A 68 24.21 -12.93 -25.40
C HIS A 68 22.82 -13.04 -24.78
N ILE A 69 21.80 -12.40 -25.37
CA ILE A 69 20.45 -12.37 -24.83
C ILE A 69 19.48 -13.02 -25.81
N ASN A 70 18.80 -14.07 -25.36
CA ASN A 70 17.63 -14.59 -26.06
C ASN A 70 16.36 -13.88 -25.58
N PHE A 71 15.76 -13.06 -26.44
CA PHE A 71 14.56 -12.29 -26.11
C PHE A 71 13.30 -13.15 -26.18
N ASN A 72 13.10 -14.00 -25.18
CA ASN A 72 11.89 -14.80 -25.00
C ASN A 72 11.08 -14.28 -23.81
N PHE A 73 10.20 -13.31 -24.06
CA PHE A 73 9.36 -12.70 -23.03
C PHE A 73 8.44 -13.70 -22.33
N SER A 74 7.97 -14.74 -23.02
CA SER A 74 7.15 -15.79 -22.41
C SER A 74 7.92 -16.52 -21.32
N SER A 75 9.18 -16.88 -21.57
CA SER A 75 10.04 -17.54 -20.57
C SER A 75 10.29 -16.64 -19.34
N TYR A 76 10.48 -15.33 -19.52
CA TYR A 76 10.62 -14.40 -18.40
C TYR A 76 9.33 -14.27 -17.58
N LEU A 77 8.17 -14.29 -18.25
CA LEU A 77 6.88 -14.32 -17.55
C LEU A 77 6.67 -15.64 -16.80
N ASP A 78 7.21 -16.75 -17.29
CA ASP A 78 7.19 -18.05 -16.60
C ASP A 78 8.03 -18.02 -15.33
N GLN A 79 9.25 -17.48 -15.42
CA GLN A 79 10.10 -17.26 -14.24
C GLN A 79 9.41 -16.38 -13.19
N LEU A 80 8.68 -15.36 -13.61
CA LEU A 80 7.89 -14.53 -12.69
C LEU A 80 6.75 -15.32 -12.03
N ARG A 81 6.13 -16.27 -12.75
CA ARG A 81 5.11 -17.15 -12.18
C ARG A 81 5.71 -18.07 -11.12
N GLU A 82 6.85 -18.70 -11.41
CA GLU A 82 7.58 -19.54 -10.47
C GLU A 82 7.97 -18.76 -9.20
N LEU A 83 8.50 -17.53 -9.35
CA LEU A 83 8.83 -16.66 -8.21
C LEU A 83 7.61 -16.31 -7.35
N LYS A 84 6.42 -16.15 -7.95
CA LYS A 84 5.18 -15.90 -7.21
C LYS A 84 4.70 -17.14 -6.44
N GLU A 85 5.06 -18.34 -6.88
CA GLU A 85 4.72 -19.60 -6.21
C GLU A 85 5.59 -19.85 -4.98
N ILE A 86 6.87 -19.44 -5.03
CA ILE A 86 7.81 -19.56 -3.91
C ILE A 86 7.37 -18.71 -2.70
N LYS A 87 6.55 -17.66 -2.92
CA LYS A 87 5.95 -16.74 -1.93
C LYS A 87 6.92 -16.18 -0.87
N GLY A 88 7.14 -14.87 -0.90
CA GLY A 88 7.73 -14.16 0.24
C GLY A 88 9.25 -14.23 0.29
N ASP A 89 9.90 -13.90 -0.83
CA ASP A 89 11.35 -13.67 -0.83
C ASP A 89 11.67 -12.40 -0.03
N GLN A 90 12.27 -12.59 1.15
CA GLN A 90 12.69 -11.50 2.04
C GLN A 90 13.67 -10.55 1.35
N SER A 91 14.51 -11.04 0.43
CA SER A 91 15.42 -10.16 -0.32
C SER A 91 14.65 -9.18 -1.21
N GLN A 92 13.57 -9.64 -1.85
CA GLN A 92 12.69 -8.78 -2.66
C GLN A 92 11.88 -7.82 -1.80
N LEU A 93 11.52 -8.22 -0.58
CA LEU A 93 10.82 -7.33 0.35
C LEU A 93 11.67 -6.11 0.74
N PHE A 94 13.00 -6.25 0.83
CA PHE A 94 13.90 -5.16 1.21
C PHE A 94 14.56 -4.44 0.01
N SER A 95 14.24 -4.82 -1.23
CA SER A 95 14.75 -4.17 -2.45
C SER A 95 14.05 -2.83 -2.74
N THR A 96 14.81 -1.81 -3.13
CA THR A 96 14.30 -0.49 -3.56
C THR A 96 13.59 -0.55 -4.91
N HIS A 97 13.97 -1.51 -5.76
CA HIS A 97 13.36 -1.73 -7.07
C HIS A 97 12.50 -3.01 -7.02
N PRO A 98 11.35 -3.03 -7.72
CA PRO A 98 10.68 -4.29 -7.96
C PRO A 98 11.60 -5.16 -8.82
N THR A 99 11.40 -6.48 -8.79
CA THR A 99 12.15 -7.35 -9.71
C THR A 99 12.00 -6.82 -11.13
N PHE A 100 13.06 -6.92 -11.92
CA PHE A 100 13.00 -6.59 -13.34
C PHE A 100 11.84 -7.32 -14.04
N LEU A 101 11.54 -8.56 -13.64
CA LEU A 101 10.40 -9.32 -14.12
C LEU A 101 9.04 -8.67 -13.78
N ASN A 102 8.86 -8.15 -12.57
CA ASN A 102 7.66 -7.39 -12.20
C ASN A 102 7.53 -6.12 -13.06
N ARG A 103 8.64 -5.41 -13.33
CA ARG A 103 8.67 -4.20 -14.18
C ARG A 103 8.27 -4.51 -15.63
N MET A 104 8.82 -5.58 -16.21
CA MET A 104 8.44 -6.05 -17.55
C MET A 104 6.94 -6.35 -17.62
N GLN A 105 6.41 -7.14 -16.67
CA GLN A 105 5.00 -7.49 -16.66
C GLN A 105 4.11 -6.26 -16.46
N ALA A 106 4.52 -5.31 -15.63
CA ALA A 106 3.81 -4.04 -15.47
C ALA A 106 3.74 -3.24 -16.78
N LEU A 107 4.83 -3.22 -17.54
CA LEU A 107 4.88 -2.53 -18.82
C LEU A 107 4.01 -3.22 -19.89
N ILE A 108 4.01 -4.56 -19.91
CA ILE A 108 3.12 -5.35 -20.77
C ILE A 108 1.66 -5.04 -20.44
N TRP A 109 1.25 -5.06 -19.17
CA TRP A 109 -0.12 -4.72 -18.79
C TRP A 109 -0.50 -3.28 -19.11
N PHE A 110 0.43 -2.33 -18.95
CA PHE A 110 0.20 -0.95 -19.37
C PHE A 110 0.01 -0.81 -20.88
N SER A 111 0.78 -1.54 -21.69
CA SER A 111 0.61 -1.60 -23.16
C SER A 111 -0.72 -2.21 -23.60
N MET A 112 -1.44 -2.88 -22.70
CA MET A 112 -2.78 -3.46 -22.93
C MET A 112 -3.91 -2.55 -22.41
N SER A 113 -3.60 -1.36 -21.89
CA SER A 113 -4.61 -0.46 -21.33
C SER A 113 -5.45 0.25 -22.40
N HIS A 114 -6.71 0.53 -22.11
CA HIS A 114 -7.57 1.32 -23.00
C HIS A 114 -6.96 2.70 -23.26
N GLU A 115 -6.50 3.35 -22.20
CA GLU A 115 -5.98 4.71 -22.21
C GLU A 115 -4.70 4.83 -23.04
N TYR A 116 -3.82 3.81 -23.03
CA TYR A 116 -2.67 3.78 -23.93
C TYR A 116 -3.09 3.75 -25.39
N HIS A 117 -4.01 2.85 -25.75
CA HIS A 117 -4.43 2.67 -27.13
C HIS A 117 -5.28 3.83 -27.66
N GLU A 118 -6.07 4.47 -26.79
CA GLU A 118 -6.84 5.68 -27.11
C GLU A 118 -5.91 6.87 -27.37
N PHE A 119 -4.93 7.11 -26.50
CA PHE A 119 -4.00 8.24 -26.65
C PHE A 119 -3.14 8.17 -27.93
N PHE A 120 -2.71 6.97 -28.30
CA PHE A 120 -1.89 6.73 -29.49
C PHE A 120 -2.69 6.34 -30.75
N GLU A 121 -4.03 6.38 -30.67
CA GLU A 121 -4.95 6.06 -31.77
C GLU A 121 -4.60 4.74 -32.48
N THR A 122 -4.21 3.71 -31.73
CA THR A 122 -3.80 2.45 -32.34
C THR A 122 -5.02 1.66 -32.83
N ASP A 123 -4.84 0.80 -33.83
CA ASP A 123 -5.92 -0.09 -34.32
C ASP A 123 -6.41 -1.15 -33.31
N LYS A 124 -5.80 -1.21 -32.11
CA LYS A 124 -6.12 -2.19 -31.08
C LYS A 124 -7.01 -1.56 -30.01
N LYS A 125 -8.01 -2.32 -29.56
CA LYS A 125 -8.73 -1.98 -28.33
C LYS A 125 -7.96 -2.52 -27.13
N GLY A 126 -7.70 -1.67 -26.15
CA GLY A 126 -7.19 -2.11 -24.85
C GLY A 126 -8.12 -3.14 -24.20
N ILE A 127 -7.60 -3.86 -23.22
CA ILE A 127 -8.27 -4.94 -22.51
C ILE A 127 -8.62 -4.53 -21.08
N TYR A 128 -7.85 -3.60 -20.50
CA TYR A 128 -7.98 -3.16 -19.12
C TYR A 128 -8.02 -1.63 -19.03
N ASP A 129 -8.75 -1.08 -18.07
CA ASP A 129 -8.56 0.31 -17.65
C ASP A 129 -7.31 0.46 -16.76
N LEU A 130 -6.79 1.67 -16.61
CA LEU A 130 -5.58 1.93 -15.82
C LEU A 130 -5.71 1.53 -14.35
N LYS A 131 -6.89 1.67 -13.73
CA LYS A 131 -7.08 1.25 -12.32
C LYS A 131 -6.95 -0.25 -12.18
N THR A 132 -7.49 -1.00 -13.15
CA THR A 132 -7.33 -2.46 -13.22
C THR A 132 -5.87 -2.84 -13.44
N VAL A 133 -5.14 -2.13 -14.31
CA VAL A 133 -3.69 -2.35 -14.51
C VAL A 133 -2.91 -2.11 -13.22
N ASP A 134 -3.14 -0.99 -12.54
CA ASP A 134 -2.46 -0.64 -11.28
C ASP A 134 -2.70 -1.72 -10.21
N LYS A 135 -3.95 -2.19 -10.07
CA LYS A 135 -4.30 -3.28 -9.16
C LYS A 135 -3.53 -4.57 -9.48
N LYS A 136 -3.46 -4.97 -10.75
CA LYS A 136 -2.72 -6.17 -11.17
C LYS A 136 -1.23 -6.06 -10.86
N ILE A 137 -0.64 -4.87 -11.06
CA ILE A 137 0.77 -4.60 -10.75
C ILE A 137 1.02 -4.74 -9.25
N ASP A 138 0.19 -4.09 -8.44
CA ASP A 138 0.29 -4.13 -6.98
C ASP A 138 0.18 -5.58 -6.46
N GLU A 139 -0.82 -6.34 -6.92
CA GLU A 139 -0.97 -7.76 -6.59
C GLU A 139 0.24 -8.61 -7.03
N SER A 140 0.82 -8.31 -8.20
CA SER A 140 1.99 -9.00 -8.74
C SER A 140 3.22 -8.79 -7.85
N ILE A 141 3.48 -7.55 -7.41
CA ILE A 141 4.58 -7.21 -6.50
C ILE A 141 4.33 -7.81 -5.11
N LYS A 142 3.08 -7.76 -4.64
CA LYS A 142 2.68 -8.34 -3.34
C LYS A 142 2.92 -9.84 -3.27
N LYS A 143 2.61 -10.58 -4.34
CA LYS A 143 2.86 -12.03 -4.38
C LYS A 143 4.34 -12.38 -4.26
N VAL A 144 5.21 -11.60 -4.91
CA VAL A 144 6.67 -11.79 -4.84
C VAL A 144 7.22 -11.43 -3.45
N THR A 145 6.77 -10.29 -2.90
CA THR A 145 7.24 -9.75 -1.61
C THR A 145 6.55 -10.37 -0.39
N GLY A 146 5.56 -11.25 -0.58
CA GLY A 146 4.82 -11.91 0.51
C GLY A 146 3.72 -11.07 1.16
N GLY A 147 3.44 -9.86 0.67
CA GLY A 147 2.35 -9.01 1.16
C GLY A 147 2.55 -8.44 2.58
N GLU A 148 3.76 -8.51 3.11
CA GLU A 148 4.05 -8.12 4.50
C GLU A 148 3.73 -6.64 4.80
N ILE A 149 3.88 -5.77 3.80
CA ILE A 149 3.53 -4.36 3.90
C ILE A 149 2.04 -4.17 4.20
N ASP A 150 1.17 -4.87 3.47
CA ASP A 150 -0.28 -4.78 3.65
C ASP A 150 -0.69 -5.31 5.02
N ILE A 151 -0.13 -6.45 5.43
CA ILE A 151 -0.43 -7.08 6.71
C ILE A 151 -0.06 -6.12 7.84
N SER A 152 1.18 -5.60 7.81
CA SER A 152 1.68 -4.70 8.84
C SER A 152 0.91 -3.38 8.88
N ASN A 153 0.63 -2.78 7.73
CA ASN A 153 -0.14 -1.54 7.65
C ASN A 153 -1.57 -1.75 8.14
N LYS A 154 -2.21 -2.87 7.80
CA LYS A 154 -3.56 -3.22 8.28
C LYS A 154 -3.60 -3.33 9.80
N GLU A 155 -2.64 -4.00 10.42
CA GLU A 155 -2.57 -4.10 11.88
C GLU A 155 -2.45 -2.73 12.56
N ILE A 156 -1.66 -1.82 11.97
CA ILE A 156 -1.53 -0.44 12.49
C ILE A 156 -2.83 0.34 12.33
N VAL A 157 -3.49 0.23 11.17
CA VAL A 157 -4.80 0.84 10.92
C VAL A 157 -5.83 0.34 11.93
N ASP A 158 -5.93 -0.98 12.11
CA ASP A 158 -6.89 -1.60 13.02
C ASP A 158 -6.64 -1.16 14.48
N LYS A 159 -5.37 -1.12 14.92
CA LYS A 159 -5.00 -0.59 16.24
C LYS A 159 -5.35 0.88 16.41
N ALA A 160 -5.05 1.72 15.41
CA ALA A 160 -5.35 3.14 15.45
C ALA A 160 -6.86 3.41 15.51
N LEU A 161 -7.66 2.64 14.75
CA LEU A 161 -9.11 2.71 14.80
C LEU A 161 -9.66 2.26 16.14
N LEU A 162 -9.15 1.15 16.68
CA LEU A 162 -9.60 0.60 17.96
C LEU A 162 -9.37 1.59 19.10
N TRP A 163 -8.13 2.10 19.24
CA TRP A 163 -7.80 3.03 20.32
C TRP A 163 -8.45 4.40 20.12
N GLY A 164 -8.53 4.88 18.87
CA GLY A 164 -9.22 6.14 18.56
C GLY A 164 -10.71 6.09 18.86
N ALA A 165 -11.39 5.00 18.48
CA ALA A 165 -12.79 4.80 18.79
C ALA A 165 -13.03 4.72 20.30
N LEU A 166 -12.18 3.98 21.02
CA LEU A 166 -12.25 3.92 22.48
C LEU A 166 -12.09 5.30 23.12
N TRP A 167 -11.15 6.12 22.63
CA TRP A 167 -10.94 7.47 23.13
C TRP A 167 -12.14 8.37 22.90
N ILE A 168 -12.80 8.26 21.74
CA ILE A 168 -14.04 8.97 21.42
C ILE A 168 -15.14 8.60 22.41
N TYR A 169 -15.38 7.30 22.64
CA TYR A 169 -16.41 6.84 23.56
C TYR A 169 -16.11 7.23 25.02
N LEU A 170 -14.84 7.28 25.42
CA LEU A 170 -14.45 7.68 26.78
C LEU A 170 -14.42 9.19 27.02
N ALA A 171 -14.93 10.01 26.08
CA ALA A 171 -14.90 11.47 26.22
C ALA A 171 -15.64 11.96 27.49
N ASP A 172 -16.71 11.28 27.89
CA ASP A 172 -17.48 11.56 29.12
C ASP A 172 -16.96 10.80 30.36
N LYS A 173 -15.81 10.11 30.22
CA LYS A 173 -15.17 9.23 31.20
C LYS A 173 -15.99 7.97 31.56
N LYS A 174 -17.02 7.64 30.79
CA LYS A 174 -17.80 6.43 30.94
C LYS A 174 -17.70 5.62 29.63
N PHE A 175 -17.92 4.32 29.75
CA PHE A 175 -18.06 3.46 28.58
C PHE A 175 -19.40 2.76 28.71
N SER A 176 -20.44 3.41 28.21
CA SER A 176 -21.84 2.98 28.39
C SER A 176 -22.10 1.62 27.73
N LYS A 177 -23.22 0.97 28.10
CA LYS A 177 -23.59 -0.32 27.48
C LYS A 177 -23.81 -0.20 25.97
N GLU A 178 -24.41 0.90 25.51
CA GLU A 178 -24.64 1.14 24.08
C GLU A 178 -23.30 1.32 23.33
N GLU A 179 -22.35 2.08 23.89
CA GLU A 179 -21.02 2.23 23.29
C GLU A 179 -20.24 0.93 23.29
N GLN A 180 -20.38 0.10 24.34
CA GLN A 180 -19.82 -1.24 24.37
C GLN A 180 -20.39 -2.12 23.25
N GLU A 181 -21.70 -2.04 22.97
CA GLU A 181 -22.33 -2.77 21.86
C GLU A 181 -21.85 -2.26 20.50
N LYS A 182 -21.79 -0.94 20.29
CA LYS A 182 -21.25 -0.33 19.06
C LYS A 182 -19.78 -0.73 18.86
N PHE A 183 -18.98 -0.71 19.93
CA PHE A 183 -17.59 -1.14 19.90
C PHE A 183 -17.46 -2.63 19.57
N SER A 184 -18.29 -3.50 20.18
CA SER A 184 -18.30 -4.94 19.90
C SER A 184 -18.67 -5.26 18.47
N LYS A 185 -19.68 -4.60 17.91
CA LYS A 185 -20.06 -4.75 16.49
C LYS A 185 -18.91 -4.40 15.55
N ARG A 186 -18.04 -3.46 15.93
CA ARG A 186 -16.96 -2.93 15.08
C ARG A 186 -15.64 -3.68 15.23
N PHE A 187 -15.28 -4.09 16.45
CA PHE A 187 -13.97 -4.70 16.76
C PHE A 187 -14.05 -6.13 17.30
N GLY A 188 -15.25 -6.66 17.51
CA GLY A 188 -15.51 -8.02 17.98
C GLY A 188 -15.47 -8.19 19.50
N ASP A 189 -16.17 -9.20 19.98
CA ASP A 189 -16.38 -9.43 21.42
C ASP A 189 -15.08 -9.66 22.20
N LYS A 190 -14.10 -10.33 21.58
CA LYS A 190 -12.79 -10.57 22.20
C LYS A 190 -12.07 -9.27 22.53
N ALA A 191 -12.11 -8.29 21.61
CA ALA A 191 -11.51 -6.98 21.83
C ALA A 191 -12.28 -6.22 22.92
N THR A 192 -13.61 -6.26 22.88
CA THR A 192 -14.49 -5.62 23.89
C THR A 192 -14.22 -6.13 25.30
N VAL A 193 -14.13 -7.46 25.49
CA VAL A 193 -13.82 -8.07 26.80
C VAL A 193 -12.45 -7.61 27.30
N SER A 194 -11.45 -7.59 26.41
CA SER A 194 -10.09 -7.15 26.75
C SER A 194 -10.05 -5.69 27.18
N ILE A 195 -10.75 -4.81 26.46
CA ILE A 195 -10.84 -3.38 26.80
C ILE A 195 -11.59 -3.17 28.11
N LYS A 196 -12.69 -3.87 28.36
CA LYS A 196 -13.41 -3.80 29.65
C LYS A 196 -12.52 -4.19 30.82
N SER A 197 -11.80 -5.30 30.69
CA SER A 197 -10.83 -5.73 31.70
C SER A 197 -9.76 -4.67 31.94
N LEU A 198 -9.21 -4.09 30.86
CA LEU A 198 -8.20 -3.04 30.93
C LEU A 198 -8.72 -1.77 31.65
N LEU A 199 -9.94 -1.31 31.32
CA LEU A 199 -10.54 -0.12 31.93
C LEU A 199 -10.80 -0.30 33.43
N ASN A 200 -11.08 -1.53 33.88
CA ASN A 200 -11.27 -1.81 35.31
C ASN A 200 -9.98 -1.70 36.13
N ILE A 201 -8.82 -1.96 35.51
CA ILE A 201 -7.52 -1.99 36.20
C ILE A 201 -6.63 -0.78 35.89
N SER A 202 -6.95 -0.02 34.83
CA SER A 202 -6.10 1.05 34.31
C SER A 202 -6.71 2.42 34.54
N LYS A 203 -5.85 3.41 34.78
CA LYS A 203 -6.24 4.82 34.85
C LYS A 203 -6.25 5.45 33.45
N MET A 204 -6.98 6.55 33.30
CA MET A 204 -7.08 7.27 32.02
C MET A 204 -5.73 7.62 31.36
N PRO A 205 -4.67 8.03 32.09
CA PRO A 205 -3.36 8.29 31.48
C PRO A 205 -2.72 7.07 30.80
N VAL A 206 -3.03 5.85 31.26
CA VAL A 206 -2.55 4.62 30.61
C VAL A 206 -3.24 4.43 29.26
N ILE A 207 -4.53 4.73 29.19
CA ILE A 207 -5.32 4.67 27.95
C ILE A 207 -4.83 5.74 26.97
N GLU A 208 -4.64 6.98 27.44
CA GLU A 208 -4.09 8.06 26.64
C GLU A 208 -2.73 7.69 26.04
N LYS A 209 -1.83 7.10 26.85
CA LYS A 209 -0.54 6.61 26.35
C LYS A 209 -0.71 5.58 25.23
N LYS A 210 -1.67 4.64 25.35
CA LYS A 210 -1.95 3.63 24.31
C LYS A 210 -2.48 4.25 23.02
N VAL A 211 -3.35 5.26 23.13
CA VAL A 211 -3.86 6.03 21.99
C VAL A 211 -2.70 6.75 21.28
N MET A 212 -1.84 7.42 22.03
CA MET A 212 -0.69 8.13 21.49
C MET A 212 0.33 7.19 20.84
N GLU A 213 0.60 6.03 21.43
CA GLU A 213 1.42 4.97 20.82
C GLU A 213 0.82 4.49 19.48
N ALA A 214 -0.48 4.23 19.45
CA ALA A 214 -1.18 3.79 18.24
C ALA A 214 -1.12 4.85 17.12
N TYR A 215 -1.32 6.13 17.44
CA TYR A 215 -1.22 7.22 16.46
C TYR A 215 0.21 7.54 16.04
N THR A 216 1.18 7.38 16.94
CA THR A 216 2.61 7.47 16.58
C THR A 216 2.95 6.43 15.52
N ASN A 217 2.48 5.19 15.69
CA ASN A 217 2.65 4.14 14.68
C ASN A 217 1.86 4.46 13.39
N ALA A 218 0.61 4.91 13.50
CA ALA A 218 -0.17 5.31 12.32
C ALA A 218 0.47 6.48 11.54
N SER A 219 1.29 7.31 12.20
CA SER A 219 2.03 8.39 11.55
C SER A 219 3.04 7.90 10.52
N THR A 220 3.44 6.62 10.55
CA THR A 220 4.37 6.00 9.59
C THR A 220 3.69 5.43 8.35
N LEU A 221 2.35 5.43 8.31
CA LEU A 221 1.58 4.96 7.17
C LEU A 221 1.68 5.93 5.99
N LEU A 222 1.28 5.46 4.81
CA LEU A 222 1.07 6.33 3.65
C LEU A 222 -0.16 7.22 3.83
N LYS A 223 -0.22 8.33 3.08
CA LYS A 223 -1.29 9.33 3.16
C LYS A 223 -2.69 8.71 3.00
N SER A 224 -2.86 7.81 2.03
CA SER A 224 -4.14 7.14 1.77
C SER A 224 -4.66 6.33 2.96
N GLU A 225 -3.79 5.62 3.68
CA GLU A 225 -4.17 4.87 4.88
C GLU A 225 -4.51 5.79 6.06
N LYS A 226 -3.78 6.90 6.22
CA LYS A 226 -4.13 7.92 7.23
C LYS A 226 -5.50 8.55 6.96
N GLU A 227 -5.80 8.85 5.70
CA GLU A 227 -7.10 9.38 5.29
C GLU A 227 -8.24 8.40 5.60
N LYS A 228 -8.02 7.09 5.38
CA LYS A 228 -8.98 6.04 5.78
C LYS A 228 -9.24 6.04 7.29
N ILE A 229 -8.19 6.15 8.11
CA ILE A 229 -8.32 6.23 9.57
C ILE A 229 -9.14 7.46 9.96
N ILE A 230 -8.79 8.63 9.44
CA ILE A 230 -9.47 9.89 9.74
C ILE A 230 -10.95 9.81 9.36
N LYS A 231 -11.26 9.31 8.16
CA LYS A 231 -12.64 9.18 7.67
C LYS A 231 -13.47 8.31 8.62
N LYS A 232 -12.97 7.13 8.97
CA LYS A 232 -13.67 6.20 9.88
C LYS A 232 -13.82 6.75 11.29
N LEU A 233 -12.82 7.45 11.83
CA LEU A 233 -12.94 8.08 13.14
C LEU A 233 -13.97 9.21 13.15
N LYS A 234 -14.10 9.97 12.05
CA LYS A 234 -15.17 10.96 11.90
C LYS A 234 -16.56 10.31 11.88
N GLU A 235 -16.72 9.20 11.16
CA GLU A 235 -17.97 8.43 11.17
C GLU A 235 -18.33 7.97 12.60
N ILE A 236 -17.37 7.41 13.33
CA ILE A 236 -17.56 6.97 14.73
C ILE A 236 -17.89 8.14 15.66
N TYR A 237 -17.24 9.28 15.48
CA TYR A 237 -17.51 10.47 16.28
C TYR A 237 -18.95 10.96 16.10
N SER A 238 -19.44 11.04 14.86
CA SER A 238 -20.83 11.42 14.58
C SER A 238 -21.84 10.46 15.23
N GLU A 239 -21.59 9.15 15.17
CA GLU A 239 -22.44 8.12 15.81
C GLU A 239 -22.46 8.22 17.36
N ALA A 240 -21.40 8.78 17.96
CA ALA A 240 -21.28 8.98 19.41
C ALA A 240 -21.93 10.31 19.86
N ASP A 241 -21.79 11.38 19.06
CA ASP A 241 -22.32 12.71 19.39
C ASP A 241 -23.87 12.75 19.33
N GLU A 242 -24.48 12.04 18.38
CA GLU A 242 -25.94 11.86 18.33
C GLU A 242 -26.51 11.22 19.62
N HIS A 243 -25.73 10.39 20.31
CA HIS A 243 -26.11 9.77 21.59
C HIS A 243 -25.92 10.73 22.78
N ASN A 244 -24.85 11.54 22.77
CA ASN A 244 -24.61 12.54 23.82
C ASN A 244 -25.64 13.66 23.84
N ASN A 245 -26.27 13.97 22.70
CA ASN A 245 -27.37 14.93 22.65
C ASN A 245 -28.70 14.31 23.12
N LYS A 246 -28.98 13.04 22.79
CA LYS A 246 -30.20 12.34 23.27
C LYS A 246 -30.21 12.02 24.77
N SER A 247 -29.04 11.95 25.41
CA SER A 247 -28.91 11.68 26.85
C SER A 247 -28.95 12.95 27.72
N LYS A 248 -29.02 14.14 27.09
CA LYS A 248 -29.18 15.44 27.75
C LYS A 248 -30.62 15.97 27.73
N GLU A 249 -31.51 15.34 26.97
CA GLU A 249 -32.97 15.55 26.98
C GLU A 249 -33.65 14.60 27.97
#